data_AF-A0A7Y4VE77-F1
#
_entry.id   AF-A0A7Y4VE77-F1
#
_cell.length_a   1.000
_cell.length_b   1.000
_cell.length_c   1.000
_cell.angle_alpha   90.00
_cell.angle_beta   90.00
_cell.angle_gamma   90.00
#
_symmetry.space_group_name_H-M   'P 1'
#
loop_
_entity.id
_entity.type
_entity.pdbx_description
1 polymer ?
#
loop_
_entity_poly.entity_id
_entity_poly.type
_entity_poly.pdbx_seq_one_letter_code
_entity_poly.pdbx_strand_id
1 'polypeptide(L)' 'MKTPRDLSGAELAKALRKLGYVVTRQSGSHLRITTQEGGEHHEVIPNHSPIKIGTLKSILRNVAFHHRVSVPDLIQLLDF' A
#
# COMPACT_ATOMS: atom_id res chain seq x y z
N MET A 1 -7.18 15.73 3.83
CA MET A 1 -7.96 14.47 3.82
C MET A 1 -7.50 13.59 4.98
N LYS A 2 -8.41 12.86 5.64
CA LYS A 2 -8.06 11.96 6.77
C LYS A 2 -7.56 10.63 6.20
N THR A 3 -6.47 10.09 6.75
CA THR A 3 -6.03 8.71 6.47
C THR A 3 -7.10 7.73 6.96
N PRO A 4 -7.46 6.69 6.19
CA PRO A 4 -8.38 5.64 6.63
C PRO A 4 -7.88 4.99 7.92
N ARG A 5 -8.78 4.79 8.89
CA ARG A 5 -8.42 4.23 10.20
C ARG A 5 -8.71 2.74 10.32
N ASP A 6 -9.61 2.22 9.48
CA ASP A 6 -10.12 0.85 9.56
C ASP A 6 -9.72 -0.01 8.35
N LEU A 7 -8.69 0.39 7.62
CA LEU A 7 -8.22 -0.32 6.43
C LEU A 7 -7.43 -1.59 6.80
N SER A 8 -7.85 -2.74 6.28
CA SER A 8 -7.11 -4.00 6.41
C SER A 8 -5.93 -4.11 5.44
N GLY A 9 -4.99 -5.00 5.73
CA GLY A 9 -3.86 -5.28 4.85
C GLY A 9 -4.27 -5.80 3.47
N ALA A 10 -5.30 -6.65 3.43
CA ALA A 10 -5.85 -7.18 2.19
C ALA A 10 -6.50 -6.08 1.34
N GLU A 11 -7.24 -5.16 1.95
CA GLU A 11 -7.84 -4.01 1.24
C GLU A 11 -6.78 -3.07 0.70
N LEU A 12 -5.74 -2.76 1.47
CA LEU A 12 -4.61 -1.96 1.00
C LEU A 12 -3.91 -2.63 -0.19
N ALA A 13 -3.59 -3.93 -0.10
CA ALA A 13 -2.97 -4.67 -1.19
C ALA A 13 -3.86 -4.70 -2.44
N LYS A 14 -5.18 -4.78 -2.28
CA LYS A 14 -6.15 -4.71 -3.38
C LYS A 14 -6.17 -3.32 -4.02
N ALA A 15 -6.20 -2.25 -3.24
CA ALA A 15 -6.20 -0.88 -3.74
C ALA A 15 -4.93 -0.59 -4.56
N LEU A 16 -3.77 -1.03 -4.06
CA LEU A 16 -2.47 -0.83 -4.72
C LEU A 16 -2.34 -1.52 -6.08
N ARG A 17 -3.24 -2.43 -6.45
CA ARG A 17 -3.28 -3.00 -7.81
C ARG A 17 -3.49 -1.94 -8.89
N LYS A 18 -4.09 -0.79 -8.56
CA LYS A 18 -4.22 0.36 -9.46
C LYS A 18 -2.88 0.96 -9.89
N LEU A 19 -1.81 0.66 -9.16
CA LEU A 19 -0.43 1.08 -9.40
C LEU A 19 0.46 -0.10 -9.84
N GLY A 20 -0.15 -1.15 -10.39
CA GLY A 20 0.56 -2.32 -10.89
C GLY A 20 1.11 -3.26 -9.82
N TYR A 21 0.81 -3.05 -8.53
CA TYR A 21 1.27 -3.97 -7.50
C TYR A 21 0.55 -5.31 -7.54
N VAL A 22 1.33 -6.38 -7.50
CA VAL A 22 0.86 -7.76 -7.36
C VAL A 22 1.45 -8.41 -6.11
N VAL A 23 0.70 -9.30 -5.45
CA VAL A 23 1.22 -10.10 -4.33
C VAL A 23 2.17 -11.14 -4.89
N THR A 24 3.44 -11.08 -4.48
CA THR A 24 4.49 -12.02 -4.95
C THR A 24 4.83 -13.08 -3.92
N ARG A 25 4.57 -12.83 -2.63
CA ARG A 25 4.80 -13.80 -1.56
C ARG A 25 3.92 -13.51 -0.34
N GLN A 26 3.51 -14.55 0.36
CA GLN A 26 2.96 -14.44 1.71
C GLN A 26 3.83 -15.25 2.68
N SER A 27 4.15 -14.68 3.83
CA SER A 27 4.86 -15.35 4.92
C SER A 27 4.17 -15.04 6.24
N GLY A 28 3.49 -16.04 6.81
CA GLY A 28 2.60 -15.84 7.94
C GLY A 28 1.54 -14.77 7.63
N SER A 29 1.46 -13.76 8.49
CA SER A 29 0.54 -12.63 8.34
C SER A 29 1.12 -11.44 7.57
N HIS A 30 2.15 -11.62 6.73
CA HIS A 30 2.71 -10.54 5.90
C HIS A 30 2.62 -10.87 4.41
N LEU A 31 2.21 -9.87 3.62
CA LEU A 31 2.16 -9.91 2.16
C LEU A 31 3.32 -9.09 1.60
N ARG A 32 4.14 -9.67 0.73
CA ARG A 32 5.04 -8.91 -0.14
C ARG A 32 4.30 -8.60 -1.43
N ILE A 33 4.24 -7.33 -1.77
CA ILE A 33 3.72 -6.87 -3.07
C ILE A 33 4.87 -6.30 -3.91
N THR A 34 4.72 -6.33 -5.22
CA THR A 34 5.73 -5.83 -6.18
C THR A 34 5.04 -5.18 -7.36
N THR A 35 5.55 -4.03 -7.79
CA THR A 35 5.21 -3.40 -9.07
C THR A 35 6.47 -3.27 -9.92
N GLN A 36 6.29 -3.25 -11.24
CA GLN A 36 7.33 -2.88 -12.20
C GLN A 36 7.05 -1.51 -12.83
N GLU A 37 5.94 -0.86 -12.47
CA GLU A 37 5.58 0.47 -12.96
C GLU A 37 6.46 1.54 -12.31
N GLY A 38 7.10 2.37 -13.15
CA GLY A 38 8.07 3.36 -12.65
C GLY A 38 9.38 2.76 -12.12
N GLY A 39 9.64 1.47 -12.40
CA GLY A 39 10.76 0.70 -11.88
C GLY A 39 10.32 -0.37 -10.89
N GLU A 40 11.22 -1.30 -10.57
CA GLU A 40 10.94 -2.36 -9.59
C GLU A 40 10.81 -1.76 -8.19
N HIS A 41 9.67 -1.99 -7.55
CA HIS A 41 9.47 -1.62 -6.16
C HIS A 41 8.74 -2.72 -5.39
N HIS A 42 9.22 -2.98 -4.18
CA HIS A 42 8.64 -3.96 -3.26
C HIS A 42 8.17 -3.28 -1.99
N GLU A 43 7.01 -3.71 -1.50
CA GLU A 43 6.47 -3.25 -0.22
C GLU A 43 5.94 -4.43 0.58
N VAL A 44 5.97 -4.33 1.91
CA VAL A 44 5.49 -5.39 2.80
C VAL A 44 4.30 -4.87 3.60
N ILE A 45 3.18 -5.57 3.47
CA ILE A 45 1.92 -5.22 4.12
C ILE A 45 1.60 -6.27 5.18
N PRO A 46 1.46 -5.89 6.47
CA PRO A 46 0.86 -6.76 7.47
C PRO A 46 -0.61 -7.03 7.11
N ASN A 47 -0.98 -8.29 6.98
CA ASN A 47 -2.33 -8.77 6.71
C ASN A 47 -3.17 -8.81 8.00
N HIS A 48 -3.28 -7.66 8.68
CA HIS A 48 -4.10 -7.47 9.87
C HIS A 48 -5.30 -6.58 9.53
N SER A 49 -6.35 -6.64 10.35
CA SER A 49 -7.54 -5.80 10.21
C SER A 49 -7.86 -5.14 11.58
N PRO A 50 -7.64 -3.83 11.75
CA PRO A 50 -7.03 -2.89 10.81
C PRO A 50 -5.49 -2.92 10.84
N ILE A 51 -4.85 -2.37 9.81
CA ILE A 51 -3.44 -2.02 9.87
C ILE A 51 -3.25 -0.87 10.86
N LYS A 52 -2.23 -0.95 11.71
CA LYS A 52 -1.85 0.17 12.58
C LYS A 52 -1.60 1.44 11.75
N ILE A 53 -2.19 2.57 12.16
CA ILE A 53 -2.10 3.83 11.40
C ILE A 53 -0.68 4.29 11.12
N GLY A 54 0.27 4.05 12.03
CA GLY A 54 1.69 4.35 11.81
C GLY A 54 2.29 3.55 10.66
N THR A 55 1.95 2.26 10.59
CA THR A 55 2.37 1.36 9.51
C THR A 55 1.73 1.76 8.18
N LEU A 56 0.42 2.03 8.17
CA LEU A 56 -0.29 2.51 6.98
C LEU A 56 0.36 3.79 6.43
N LYS A 57 0.65 4.77 7.30
CA LYS A 57 1.34 6.01 6.90
C LYS A 57 2.73 5.77 6.33
N SER A 58 3.45 4.76 6.83
CA SER A 58 4.78 4.43 6.30
C SER A 58 4.68 3.83 4.90
N ILE A 59 3.77 2.86 4.72
CA ILE A 59 3.52 2.22 3.43
C ILE A 59 3.09 3.27 2.39
N LEU A 60 2.13 4.13 2.71
CA LEU A 60 1.69 5.19 1.80
C LEU A 60 2.82 6.16 1.43
N ARG A 61 3.74 6.47 2.35
CA ARG A 61 4.90 7.33 2.06
C ARG A 61 5.86 6.65 1.09
N ASN A 62 6.17 5.37 1.28
CA ASN A 62 7.05 4.62 0.39
C ASN A 62 6.47 4.52 -1.02
N VAL A 63 5.19 4.15 -1.13
CA VAL A 63 4.47 4.07 -2.41
C VAL A 63 4.42 5.43 -3.09
N ALA A 64 4.07 6.49 -2.37
CA ALA A 64 4.02 7.84 -2.92
C ALA A 64 5.39 8.31 -3.45
N PHE A 65 6.46 8.02 -2.69
CA PHE A 65 7.83 8.32 -3.09
C PHE A 65 8.23 7.59 -4.38
N HIS A 66 7.96 6.28 -4.48
CA HIS A 66 8.25 5.50 -5.68
C HIS A 66 7.55 6.05 -6.93
N HIS A 67 6.25 6.35 -6.82
CA HIS A 67 5.45 6.86 -7.93
C HIS A 67 5.59 8.39 -8.14
N ARG A 68 6.43 9.07 -7.34
CA ARG A 68 6.66 10.53 -7.41
C ARG A 68 5.37 11.35 -7.31
N VAL A 69 4.44 10.90 -6.48
CA VAL A 69 3.17 11.59 -6.19
C VAL A 69 3.14 12.03 -4.73
N SER A 70 2.27 12.98 -4.38
CA SER A 70 2.05 13.30 -2.97
C SER A 70 1.20 12.22 -2.29
N VAL A 71 1.33 12.06 -0.97
CA VAL A 71 0.47 11.13 -0.21
C VAL A 71 -1.02 11.49 -0.33
N PRO A 72 -1.44 12.78 -0.29
CA PRO A 72 -2.81 13.16 -0.59
C PRO A 72 -3.31 12.70 -1.97
N ASP A 73 -2.52 12.89 -3.02
CA ASP A 73 -2.90 12.48 -4.39
C ASP A 73 -2.97 10.96 -4.51
N LEU A 74 -2.05 10.25 -3.86
CA LEU A 74 -2.07 8.79 -3.78
C LEU A 74 -3.37 8.29 -3.12
N ILE A 75 -3.80 8.91 -2.02
CA ILE A 75 -5.03 8.54 -1.33
C ILE A 75 -6.25 8.72 -2.25
N GLN A 76 -6.29 9.80 -3.04
CA GLN A 76 -7.34 10.02 -4.04
C GLN A 76 -7.32 8.94 -5.12
N LEU A 77 -6.13 8.62 -5.67
CA LEU A 77 -5.99 7.60 -6.70
C LEU A 77 -6.45 6.21 -6.24
N LEU A 78 -6.21 5.89 -4.97
CA LEU A 78 -6.55 4.59 -4.39
C LEU A 78 -8.06 4.44 -4.09
N ASP A 79 -8.86 5.50 -4.19
CA ASP A 79 -10.29 5.54 -3.83
C ASP A 79 -10.57 5.01 -2.41
N PHE A 80 -9.80 5.49 -1.43
CA PHE A 80 -10.09 5.20 -0.02
C PHE A 80 -11.27 6.00 0.54
#